data_AF-A0A8T5FAQ0-F1
#
_entry.id   AF-A0A8T5FAQ0-F1
#
_cell.length_a   1.000
_cell.length_b   1.000
_cell.length_c   1.000
_cell.angle_alpha   90.00
_cell.angle_beta   90.00
_cell.angle_gamma   90.00
#
_symmetry.space_group_name_H-M   'P 1'
#
loop_
_entity.id
_entity.type
_entity.pdbx_description
1 polymer ?
#
loop_
_entity_poly.entity_id
_entity_poly.type
_entity_poly.pdbx_seq_one_letter_code
_entity_poly.pdbx_strand_id
1 'polypeptide(L)'
;MDPRFLPFEDAREYARSLKLSSVVKWFEFTKSPDFPNNIPKRPEGTYKDEGWEGYSDWLDTGMGKYVQKKENRMPFEDAREYVRSLKLPGIKGWIAYCKSGKRHPEIPASAHTAYGEEWEGYGDWTGTGRTRYSNFLPFKEARVYARSLGLFTEKSWSKFVKSNERPTNIPANPNRTYKKEWQGWKNWLRDSDDSFTEHLVEIETEIGDNLDEAINELESEFLPFEKAREYVRKLGLKGQKEWFAYAKSNERPPNIPSSPYNIYEKWAGMPDWLGTTRIRETRFVSFKEARAYARSLNLGGQREWEEFVKSGKKLTGIPTRPEKTYAKTLEWTNWYDWLGNTRGKSGQGAAFRRIKSRFQELEHAENSLEEIMKKLSEEFPELPESEIRSILKS
;
A
#
# COMPACT_ATOMS: atom_id res chain seq x y z
N MET A 1 43.41 -11.07 39.93
CA MET A 1 44.30 -10.43 38.95
C MET A 1 45.00 -11.52 38.16
N ASP A 2 44.70 -11.65 36.87
CA ASP A 2 45.49 -12.48 35.96
C ASP A 2 46.75 -11.68 35.61
N PRO A 3 47.96 -12.11 36.04
CA PRO A 3 49.19 -11.33 35.88
C PRO A 3 49.61 -11.12 34.41
N ARG A 4 48.85 -11.68 33.46
CA ARG A 4 49.08 -11.58 32.01
C ARG A 4 48.52 -10.29 31.39
N PHE A 5 47.57 -9.60 32.04
CA PHE A 5 46.90 -8.43 31.48
C PHE A 5 47.23 -7.16 32.25
N LEU A 6 47.26 -6.02 31.54
CA LEU A 6 47.40 -4.71 32.17
C LEU A 6 46.24 -4.44 33.16
N PRO A 7 46.47 -3.62 34.20
CA PRO A 7 45.39 -3.11 35.06
C PRO A 7 44.27 -2.48 34.23
N PHE A 8 43.03 -2.56 34.73
CA PHE A 8 41.85 -2.09 34.00
C PHE A 8 42.01 -0.66 33.43
N GLU A 9 42.52 0.27 34.24
CA GLU A 9 42.69 1.67 33.84
C GLU A 9 43.66 1.84 32.67
N ASP A 10 44.86 1.25 32.77
CA ASP A 10 45.88 1.32 31.71
C ASP A 10 45.38 0.65 30.41
N ALA A 11 44.70 -0.49 30.56
CA ALA A 11 44.16 -1.23 29.43
C ALA A 11 43.00 -0.47 28.75
N ARG A 12 42.20 0.26 29.53
CA ARG A 12 41.11 1.12 29.05
C ARG A 12 41.66 2.34 28.32
N GLU A 13 42.68 3.02 28.86
CA GLU A 13 43.33 4.14 28.19
C GLU A 13 43.92 3.71 26.84
N TYR A 14 44.58 2.54 26.80
CA TYR A 14 45.03 1.95 25.55
C TYR A 14 43.88 1.74 24.57
N ALA A 15 42.78 1.10 25.00
CA ALA A 15 41.63 0.85 24.15
C ALA A 15 41.01 2.14 23.58
N ARG A 16 40.94 3.21 24.38
CA ARG A 16 40.47 4.54 23.97
C ARG A 16 41.41 5.22 22.98
N SER A 17 42.73 5.03 23.14
CA SER A 17 43.74 5.61 22.24
C SER A 17 43.57 5.15 20.78
N LEU A 18 43.01 3.96 20.56
CA LEU A 18 42.74 3.39 19.24
C LEU A 18 41.57 4.08 18.50
N LYS A 19 40.74 4.88 19.21
CA LYS A 19 39.59 5.62 18.66
C LYS A 19 38.64 4.76 17.82
N LEU A 20 38.42 3.51 18.24
CA LEU A 20 37.58 2.56 17.53
C LEU A 20 36.10 2.90 17.74
N SER A 21 35.38 3.11 16.63
CA SER A 21 34.00 3.60 16.67
C SER A 21 32.94 2.57 17.08
N SER A 22 33.30 1.30 17.30
CA SER A 22 32.35 0.26 17.69
C SER A 22 33.02 -0.99 18.25
N VAL A 23 32.21 -1.79 18.95
CA VAL A 23 32.59 -3.13 19.44
C VAL A 23 32.98 -4.07 18.30
N VAL A 24 32.37 -3.92 17.13
CA VAL A 24 32.71 -4.71 15.94
C VAL A 24 34.14 -4.43 15.51
N LYS A 25 34.53 -3.14 15.44
CA LYS A 25 35.90 -2.75 15.11
C LYS A 25 36.91 -3.19 16.16
N TRP A 26 36.52 -3.20 17.44
CA TRP A 26 37.35 -3.79 18.50
C TRP A 26 37.64 -5.26 18.20
N PHE A 27 36.61 -6.09 17.96
CA PHE A 27 36.81 -7.50 17.65
C PHE A 27 37.56 -7.76 16.34
N GLU A 28 37.41 -6.91 15.33
CA GLU A 28 38.25 -6.95 14.13
C GLU A 28 39.73 -6.68 14.48
N PHE A 29 40.00 -5.65 15.28
CA PHE A 29 41.36 -5.33 15.72
C PHE A 29 42.00 -6.46 16.56
N THR A 30 41.22 -7.17 17.39
CA THR A 30 41.75 -8.33 18.16
C THR A 30 42.27 -9.50 17.31
N LYS A 31 41.97 -9.50 16.01
CA LYS A 31 42.45 -10.49 15.04
C LYS A 31 43.73 -10.04 14.32
N SER A 32 44.13 -8.77 14.48
CA SER A 32 45.36 -8.25 13.91
C SER A 32 46.59 -8.92 14.54
N PRO A 33 47.65 -9.21 13.76
CA PRO A 33 48.94 -9.63 14.32
C PRO A 33 49.55 -8.57 15.25
N ASP A 34 49.15 -7.30 15.11
CA ASP A 34 49.62 -6.18 15.93
C ASP A 34 48.84 -6.02 17.26
N PHE A 35 47.92 -6.94 17.55
CA PHE A 35 47.15 -6.86 18.79
C PHE A 35 48.03 -7.20 20.00
N PRO A 36 48.14 -6.32 21.02
CA PRO A 36 49.03 -6.57 22.15
C PRO A 36 48.63 -7.79 22.98
N ASN A 37 49.62 -8.60 23.35
CA ASN A 37 49.39 -9.80 24.16
C ASN A 37 48.96 -9.51 25.59
N ASN A 38 49.17 -8.28 26.08
CA ASN A 38 48.84 -7.83 27.44
C ASN A 38 47.49 -7.12 27.54
N ILE A 39 46.70 -7.08 26.45
CA ILE A 39 45.33 -6.57 26.45
C ILE A 39 44.38 -7.75 26.20
N PRO A 40 43.33 -7.94 27.02
CA PRO A 40 42.41 -9.04 26.80
C PRO A 40 41.54 -8.77 25.57
N LYS A 41 41.36 -9.80 24.73
CA LYS A 41 40.41 -9.74 23.59
C LYS A 41 38.96 -9.56 24.05
N ARG A 42 38.66 -10.06 25.26
CA ARG A 42 37.35 -10.03 25.93
C ARG A 42 37.47 -9.35 27.30
N PRO A 43 37.59 -8.01 27.33
CA PRO A 43 37.75 -7.26 28.58
C PRO A 43 36.57 -7.45 29.54
N GLU A 44 35.37 -7.81 29.05
CA GLU A 44 34.19 -8.05 29.88
C GLU A 44 34.38 -9.18 30.90
N GLY A 45 35.16 -10.20 30.56
CA GLY A 45 35.45 -11.32 31.45
C GLY A 45 36.62 -11.04 32.37
N THR A 46 37.65 -10.38 31.85
CA THR A 46 38.88 -10.07 32.60
C THR A 46 38.66 -9.01 33.66
N TYR A 47 37.91 -7.96 33.35
CA TYR A 47 37.76 -6.79 34.23
C TYR A 47 36.38 -6.70 34.89
N LYS A 48 35.62 -7.80 34.89
CA LYS A 48 34.24 -7.84 35.40
C LYS A 48 34.10 -7.22 36.79
N ASP A 49 35.03 -7.52 37.69
CA ASP A 49 35.04 -7.05 39.08
C ASP A 49 36.08 -5.93 39.32
N GLU A 50 36.66 -5.38 38.23
CA GLU A 50 37.74 -4.38 38.25
C GLU A 50 37.31 -3.03 37.64
N GLY A 51 36.00 -2.74 37.58
CA GLY A 51 35.46 -1.47 37.09
C GLY A 51 34.87 -1.51 35.67
N TRP A 52 34.62 -2.70 35.13
CA TRP A 52 34.01 -2.85 33.80
C TRP A 52 32.55 -2.34 33.75
N GLU A 53 32.35 -1.21 33.05
CA GLU A 53 31.03 -0.61 32.82
C GLU A 53 30.46 -0.90 31.41
N GLY A 54 31.13 -1.79 30.67
CA GLY A 54 30.74 -2.17 29.32
C GLY A 54 31.54 -1.49 28.23
N TYR A 55 31.36 -1.98 27.00
CA TYR A 55 32.16 -1.62 25.85
C TYR A 55 32.14 -0.13 25.46
N SER A 56 31.15 0.62 25.94
CA SER A 56 31.08 2.03 25.63
C SER A 56 31.97 2.89 26.50
N ASP A 57 32.12 2.55 27.77
CA ASP A 57 33.16 3.12 28.65
C ASP A 57 34.55 2.71 28.15
N TRP A 58 34.71 1.42 27.83
CA TRP A 58 35.96 0.84 27.36
C TRP A 58 36.51 1.49 26.08
N LEU A 59 35.65 1.76 25.09
CA LEU A 59 36.06 2.30 23.79
C LEU A 59 35.80 3.81 23.63
N ASP A 60 35.23 4.46 24.65
CA ASP A 60 34.76 5.86 24.59
C ASP A 60 33.87 6.14 23.36
N THR A 61 32.93 5.23 23.08
CA THR A 61 32.07 5.33 21.87
C THR A 61 30.87 6.25 22.07
N GLY A 62 30.75 6.91 23.22
CA GLY A 62 29.65 7.83 23.55
C GLY A 62 28.25 7.18 23.59
N MET A 63 28.19 5.85 23.53
CA MET A 63 26.95 5.05 23.46
C MET A 63 26.71 4.23 24.74
N GLY A 64 27.43 4.57 25.82
CA GLY A 64 27.38 3.90 27.12
C GLY A 64 26.05 4.09 27.77
N LYS A 65 25.23 3.06 27.62
CA LYS A 65 23.89 2.94 28.15
C LYS A 65 23.84 3.31 29.64
N TYR A 66 23.19 4.46 29.90
CA TYR A 66 22.49 4.87 31.13
C TYR A 66 23.27 5.73 32.14
N VAL A 67 22.78 6.97 32.25
CA VAL A 67 22.90 7.88 33.41
C VAL A 67 24.25 8.62 33.50
N GLN A 68 24.35 9.76 32.80
CA GLN A 68 24.81 10.97 33.51
C GLN A 68 24.02 10.97 34.83
N LYS A 69 24.67 10.78 35.99
CA LYS A 69 24.02 10.92 37.30
C LYS A 69 23.17 12.19 37.24
N LYS A 70 21.97 12.18 37.81
CA LYS A 70 21.06 13.36 37.78
C LYS A 70 21.83 14.65 38.16
N GLU A 71 22.82 14.50 39.03
CA GLU A 71 23.79 15.50 39.49
C GLU A 71 24.63 16.19 38.41
N ASN A 72 25.00 15.52 37.31
CA ASN A 72 25.92 16.04 36.28
C ASN A 72 25.19 16.42 34.97
N ARG A 73 23.86 16.51 35.01
CA ARG A 73 23.03 16.84 33.86
C ARG A 73 22.79 18.34 33.81
N MET A 74 23.04 18.93 32.64
CA MET A 74 22.68 20.32 32.37
C MET A 74 21.16 20.51 32.57
N PRO A 75 20.70 21.56 33.29
CA PRO A 75 19.29 21.87 33.44
C PRO A 75 18.56 21.93 32.10
N PHE A 76 17.28 21.58 32.07
CA PHE A 76 16.52 21.47 30.82
C PHE A 76 16.56 22.77 30.01
N GLU A 77 16.39 23.91 30.66
CA GLU A 77 16.35 25.23 30.01
C GLU A 77 17.68 25.55 29.30
N ASP A 78 18.79 25.44 30.03
CA ASP A 78 20.14 25.70 29.50
C ASP A 78 20.48 24.74 28.35
N ALA A 79 20.13 23.46 28.51
CA ALA A 79 20.36 22.45 27.49
C ALA A 79 19.49 22.71 26.25
N ARG A 80 18.25 23.19 26.43
CA ARG A 80 17.34 23.57 25.35
C ARG A 80 17.84 24.79 24.60
N GLU A 81 18.28 25.84 25.29
CA GLU A 81 18.88 27.03 24.67
C GLU A 81 20.13 26.67 23.86
N TYR A 82 21.02 25.86 24.45
CA TYR A 82 22.19 25.35 23.75
C TYR A 82 21.80 24.60 22.46
N VAL A 83 20.86 23.66 22.54
CA VAL A 83 20.45 22.87 21.36
C VAL A 83 19.76 23.73 20.30
N ARG A 84 18.97 24.72 20.70
CA ARG A 84 18.35 25.69 19.78
C ARG A 84 19.41 26.56 19.06
N SER A 85 20.48 26.93 19.75
CA SER A 85 21.59 27.69 19.15
C SER A 85 22.26 26.95 17.97
N LEU A 86 22.22 25.61 17.98
CA LEU A 86 22.77 24.76 16.92
C LEU A 86 21.92 24.71 15.64
N LYS A 87 20.68 25.24 15.67
CA LYS A 87 19.75 25.32 14.52
C LYS A 87 19.55 23.97 13.80
N LEU A 88 19.43 22.89 14.57
CA LEU A 88 19.31 21.53 14.03
C LEU A 88 17.94 21.28 13.36
N PRO A 89 17.86 20.54 12.24
CA PRO A 89 16.61 20.28 11.53
C PRO A 89 15.76 19.19 12.21
N GLY A 90 15.28 19.46 13.42
CA GLY A 90 14.39 18.58 14.17
C GLY A 90 15.07 17.31 14.66
N ILE A 91 14.27 16.27 14.92
CA ILE A 91 14.76 15.00 15.48
C ILE A 91 15.87 14.34 14.64
N LYS A 92 15.81 14.45 13.31
CA LYS A 92 16.86 13.88 12.43
C LYS A 92 18.20 14.60 12.62
N GLY A 93 18.15 15.93 12.72
CA GLY A 93 19.32 16.76 13.03
C GLY A 93 19.91 16.44 14.40
N TRP A 94 19.04 16.32 15.40
CA TRP A 94 19.44 15.94 16.76
C TRP A 94 20.15 14.58 16.80
N ILE A 95 19.58 13.55 16.18
CA ILE A 95 20.19 12.21 16.13
C ILE A 95 21.55 12.23 15.43
N ALA A 96 21.67 12.96 14.31
CA ALA A 96 22.94 13.09 13.60
C ALA A 96 24.00 13.80 14.44
N TYR A 97 23.62 14.87 15.14
CA TYR A 97 24.49 15.60 16.06
C TYR A 97 24.99 14.70 17.20
N CYS A 98 24.10 13.94 17.85
CA CYS A 98 24.47 12.98 18.89
C CYS A 98 25.46 11.92 18.38
N LYS A 99 25.29 11.43 17.15
CA LYS A 99 26.18 10.44 16.52
C LYS A 99 27.52 11.00 16.06
N SER A 100 27.64 12.32 15.93
CA SER A 100 28.86 12.97 15.43
C SER A 100 29.99 13.02 16.47
N GLY A 101 29.71 12.68 17.73
CA GLY A 101 30.66 12.83 18.85
C GLY A 101 30.83 14.26 19.35
N LYS A 102 30.20 15.26 18.70
CA LYS A 102 30.29 16.69 19.08
C LYS A 102 29.29 17.13 20.14
N ARG A 103 28.49 16.20 20.68
CA ARG A 103 27.45 16.48 21.68
C ARG A 103 28.10 16.95 22.98
N HIS A 104 27.54 18.01 23.58
CA HIS A 104 27.98 18.48 24.89
C HIS A 104 27.89 17.34 25.93
N PRO A 105 28.92 17.10 26.74
CA PRO A 105 29.00 15.94 27.62
C PRO A 105 27.80 15.86 28.58
N GLU A 106 27.36 17.01 29.11
CA GLU A 106 26.27 17.14 30.09
C GLU A 106 24.86 17.09 29.49
N ILE A 107 24.73 17.13 28.15
CA ILE A 107 23.42 17.10 27.47
C ILE A 107 23.13 15.66 27.00
N PRO A 108 22.17 14.95 27.59
CA PRO A 108 21.94 13.53 27.29
C PRO A 108 21.49 13.29 25.84
N ALA A 109 22.01 12.23 25.21
CA ALA A 109 21.61 11.84 23.85
C ALA A 109 20.10 11.52 23.76
N SER A 110 19.56 10.88 24.80
CA SER A 110 18.13 10.60 24.99
C SER A 110 17.45 11.69 25.82
N ALA A 111 17.46 12.92 25.30
CA ALA A 111 16.90 14.08 26.01
C ALA A 111 15.43 13.88 26.46
N HIS A 112 14.60 13.24 25.65
CA HIS A 112 13.21 12.90 26.00
C HIS A 112 13.03 12.02 27.24
N THR A 113 14.00 11.16 27.54
CA THR A 113 13.96 10.31 28.74
C THR A 113 14.56 11.04 29.93
N ALA A 114 15.57 11.87 29.69
CA ALA A 114 16.23 12.62 30.72
C ALA A 114 15.34 13.73 31.29
N TYR A 115 14.74 14.55 30.43
CA TYR A 115 13.95 15.72 30.83
C TYR A 115 12.44 15.43 30.83
N GLY A 116 12.05 14.20 31.19
CA GLY A 116 10.70 13.70 30.92
C GLY A 116 9.55 14.56 31.46
N GLU A 117 9.76 15.27 32.58
CA GLU A 117 8.77 16.17 33.17
C GLU A 117 8.65 17.48 32.38
N GLU A 118 9.76 18.01 31.86
CA GLU A 118 9.82 19.26 31.09
C GLU A 118 9.74 19.06 29.56
N TRP A 119 9.67 17.80 29.09
CA TRP A 119 9.84 17.47 27.68
C TRP A 119 8.59 17.65 26.84
N GLU A 120 8.57 18.67 25.98
CA GLU A 120 7.45 18.95 25.05
C GLU A 120 7.63 18.35 23.64
N GLY A 121 8.71 17.58 23.44
CA GLY A 121 9.02 16.93 22.17
C GLY A 121 10.20 17.54 21.43
N TYR A 122 10.66 16.82 20.40
CA TYR A 122 11.83 17.24 19.61
C TYR A 122 11.63 18.56 18.84
N GLY A 123 10.39 19.00 18.63
CA GLY A 123 10.09 20.30 18.03
C GLY A 123 10.47 21.46 18.92
N ASP A 124 10.11 21.38 20.20
CA ASP A 124 10.49 22.33 21.25
C ASP A 124 12.01 22.30 21.49
N TRP A 125 12.55 21.09 21.72
CA TRP A 125 13.95 20.86 22.02
C TRP A 125 14.92 21.42 20.97
N THR A 126 14.57 21.31 19.68
CA THR A 126 15.42 21.79 18.58
C THR A 126 15.06 23.19 18.10
N GLY A 127 14.01 23.82 18.66
CA GLY A 127 13.52 25.13 18.23
C GLY A 127 12.87 25.13 16.84
N THR A 128 12.46 23.96 16.33
CA THR A 128 11.80 23.85 15.02
C THR A 128 10.29 24.04 15.08
N GLY A 129 9.70 24.12 16.28
CA GLY A 129 8.25 24.31 16.49
C GLY A 129 7.39 23.13 16.03
N ARG A 130 7.99 22.01 15.60
CA ARG A 130 7.29 20.81 15.14
C ARG A 130 6.90 19.92 16.32
N THR A 131 5.89 20.31 17.10
CA THR A 131 5.35 19.48 18.18
C THR A 131 4.38 18.44 17.60
N ARG A 132 4.53 17.16 17.99
CA ARG A 132 3.39 16.23 17.97
C ARG A 132 2.67 16.46 19.30
N TYR A 133 1.64 17.29 19.30
CA TYR A 133 0.77 17.43 20.46
C TYR A 133 0.18 16.05 20.81
N SER A 134 0.32 15.63 22.07
CA SER A 134 -0.26 14.40 22.63
C SER A 134 -1.43 14.64 23.58
N ASN A 135 -1.66 15.89 24.01
CA ASN A 135 -2.74 16.27 24.92
C ASN A 135 -3.94 16.82 24.14
N PHE A 136 -4.57 15.97 23.33
CA PHE A 136 -5.82 16.33 22.64
C PHE A 136 -7.00 16.25 23.61
N LEU A 137 -8.04 17.06 23.36
CA LEU A 137 -9.29 16.96 24.11
C LEU A 137 -9.86 15.52 24.05
N PRO A 138 -10.57 15.04 25.08
CA PRO A 138 -11.33 13.80 25.02
C PRO A 138 -12.29 13.79 23.82
N PHE A 139 -12.52 12.62 23.22
CA PHE A 139 -13.30 12.49 21.98
C PHE A 139 -14.62 13.25 22.01
N LYS A 140 -15.38 13.16 23.11
CA LYS A 140 -16.68 13.82 23.27
C LYS A 140 -16.56 15.35 23.19
N GLU A 141 -15.62 15.94 23.92
CA GLU A 141 -15.40 17.39 23.95
C GLU A 141 -14.86 17.90 22.61
N ALA A 142 -13.89 17.18 22.04
CA ALA A 142 -13.32 17.50 20.74
C ALA A 142 -14.38 17.43 19.61
N ARG A 143 -15.33 16.50 19.71
CA ARG A 143 -16.46 16.36 18.78
C ARG A 143 -17.47 17.49 18.93
N VAL A 144 -17.80 17.91 20.15
CA VAL A 144 -18.67 19.08 20.39
C VAL A 144 -18.05 20.33 19.75
N TYR A 145 -16.74 20.54 19.97
CA TYR A 145 -16.02 21.61 19.31
C TYR A 145 -16.06 21.47 17.78
N ALA A 146 -15.78 20.29 17.24
CA ALA A 146 -15.80 20.05 15.80
C ALA A 146 -17.16 20.36 15.15
N ARG A 147 -18.26 20.02 15.84
CA ARG A 147 -19.63 20.32 15.41
C ARG A 147 -19.96 21.80 15.48
N SER A 148 -19.44 22.52 16.49
CA SER A 148 -19.65 23.97 16.63
C SER A 148 -19.11 24.80 15.47
N LEU A 149 -18.19 24.25 14.67
CA LEU A 149 -17.62 24.91 13.51
C LEU A 149 -18.55 24.89 12.28
N GLY A 150 -19.66 24.14 12.30
CA GLY A 150 -20.58 24.03 11.16
C GLY A 150 -19.94 23.44 9.90
N LEU A 151 -18.90 22.63 10.06
CA LEU A 151 -18.21 21.97 8.95
C LEU A 151 -18.93 20.66 8.60
N PHE A 152 -19.10 20.35 7.32
CA PHE A 152 -19.88 19.18 6.90
C PHE A 152 -19.05 18.02 6.32
N THR A 153 -17.82 18.29 5.88
CA THR A 153 -17.01 17.31 5.14
C THR A 153 -15.57 17.22 5.65
N GLU A 154 -14.90 16.10 5.34
CA GLU A 154 -13.45 15.96 5.55
C GLU A 154 -12.65 17.05 4.82
N LYS A 155 -13.10 17.47 3.65
CA LYS A 155 -12.46 18.54 2.88
C LYS A 155 -12.55 19.87 3.61
N SER A 156 -13.72 20.22 4.16
CA SER A 156 -13.90 21.45 4.95
C SER A 156 -13.11 21.40 6.26
N TRP A 157 -13.06 20.24 6.92
CA TRP A 157 -12.16 20.01 8.07
C TRP A 157 -10.68 20.17 7.68
N SER A 158 -10.25 19.61 6.56
CA SER A 158 -8.87 19.71 6.08
C SER A 158 -8.47 21.15 5.73
N LYS A 159 -9.41 21.96 5.23
CA LYS A 159 -9.21 23.39 4.96
C LYS A 159 -9.07 24.16 6.26
N PHE A 160 -9.93 23.90 7.25
CA PHE A 160 -9.83 24.44 8.61
C PHE A 160 -8.51 24.07 9.29
N VAL A 161 -8.09 22.80 9.22
CA VAL A 161 -6.82 22.35 9.81
C VAL A 161 -5.59 23.07 9.24
N LYS A 162 -5.67 23.48 7.96
CA LYS A 162 -4.63 24.24 7.26
C LYS A 162 -4.72 25.75 7.50
N SER A 163 -5.81 26.25 8.09
CA SER A 163 -5.88 27.63 8.53
C SER A 163 -5.13 27.81 9.86
N ASN A 164 -4.87 29.06 10.24
CA ASN A 164 -4.29 29.39 11.54
C ASN A 164 -5.35 29.41 12.67
N GLU A 165 -6.58 28.98 12.39
CA GLU A 165 -7.71 29.06 13.34
C GLU A 165 -7.88 27.78 14.17
N ARG A 166 -7.17 26.70 13.84
CA ARG A 166 -7.26 25.43 14.57
C ARG A 166 -6.56 25.52 15.93
N PRO A 167 -7.26 25.29 17.06
CA PRO A 167 -6.63 25.18 18.36
C PRO A 167 -5.64 24.02 18.43
N THR A 168 -4.57 24.20 19.21
CA THR A 168 -3.48 23.21 19.33
C THR A 168 -3.93 21.90 19.98
N ASN A 169 -4.96 21.93 20.83
CA ASN A 169 -5.57 20.79 21.51
C ASN A 169 -6.66 20.05 20.69
N ILE A 170 -6.92 20.48 19.44
CA ILE A 170 -7.82 19.80 18.51
C ILE A 170 -7.00 19.03 17.47
N PRO A 171 -7.17 17.71 17.33
CA PRO A 171 -6.34 16.92 16.44
C PRO A 171 -6.60 17.25 14.97
N ALA A 172 -5.52 17.40 14.20
CA ALA A 172 -5.59 17.51 12.75
C ALA A 172 -6.19 16.24 12.10
N ASN A 173 -5.92 15.07 12.69
CA ASN A 173 -6.38 13.76 12.21
C ASN A 173 -7.18 13.05 13.31
N PRO A 174 -8.47 13.42 13.50
CA PRO A 174 -9.29 12.86 14.58
C PRO A 174 -9.53 11.36 14.41
N ASN A 175 -9.65 10.86 13.17
CA ASN A 175 -9.77 9.44 12.85
C ASN A 175 -8.60 8.57 13.34
N ARG A 176 -7.38 9.14 13.35
CA ARG A 176 -6.18 8.45 13.86
C ARG A 176 -6.02 8.63 15.36
N THR A 177 -6.47 9.76 15.89
CA THR A 177 -6.35 10.12 17.30
C THR A 177 -7.35 9.34 18.16
N TYR A 178 -8.60 9.26 17.72
CA TYR A 178 -9.70 8.60 18.43
C TYR A 178 -10.09 7.29 17.76
N LYS A 179 -9.10 6.46 17.40
CA LYS A 179 -9.31 5.26 16.57
C LYS A 179 -10.37 4.31 17.13
N LYS A 180 -10.54 4.24 18.46
CA LYS A 180 -11.51 3.33 19.11
C LYS A 180 -12.93 3.90 19.10
N GLU A 181 -13.07 5.21 19.19
CA GLU A 181 -14.34 5.93 19.24
C GLU A 181 -14.79 6.46 17.86
N TRP A 182 -13.93 6.37 16.86
CA TRP A 182 -14.16 6.90 15.52
C TRP A 182 -15.24 6.13 14.76
N GLN A 183 -16.33 6.81 14.43
CA GLN A 183 -17.48 6.27 13.70
C GLN A 183 -17.65 6.90 12.30
N GLY A 184 -16.62 7.60 11.81
CA GLY A 184 -16.64 8.27 10.52
C GLY A 184 -16.91 9.77 10.59
N TRP A 185 -16.65 10.46 9.47
CA TRP A 185 -16.71 11.92 9.39
C TRP A 185 -18.11 12.49 9.64
N LYS A 186 -19.17 11.79 9.23
CA LYS A 186 -20.55 12.19 9.50
C LYS A 186 -20.80 12.28 11.02
N ASN A 187 -20.38 11.28 11.79
CA ASN A 187 -20.54 11.29 13.25
C ASN A 187 -19.70 12.39 13.93
N TRP A 188 -18.48 12.60 13.42
CA TRP A 188 -17.54 13.59 13.97
C TRP A 188 -17.98 15.04 13.76
N LEU A 189 -18.59 15.34 12.62
CA LEU A 189 -18.91 16.70 12.20
C LEU A 189 -20.39 17.06 12.31
N ARG A 190 -21.30 16.08 12.34
CA ARG A 190 -22.76 16.30 12.36
C ARG A 190 -23.37 15.81 13.65
N ASP A 191 -24.47 16.41 14.07
CA ASP A 191 -25.36 15.78 15.04
C ASP A 191 -26.14 14.66 14.37
N SER A 192 -26.23 13.52 15.03
CA SER A 192 -26.87 12.32 14.48
C SER A 192 -28.38 12.30 14.66
N ASP A 193 -28.99 13.43 15.05
CA ASP A 193 -30.41 13.55 15.41
C ASP A 193 -31.19 14.61 14.61
N ASP A 194 -30.69 15.09 13.46
CA ASP A 194 -31.51 15.94 12.60
C ASP A 194 -32.51 15.10 11.78
N SER A 195 -33.65 14.88 12.41
CA SER A 195 -34.94 14.56 11.83
C SER A 195 -35.41 15.70 10.91
N PHE A 196 -35.11 15.62 9.62
CA PHE A 196 -35.83 16.37 8.61
C PHE A 196 -36.32 15.46 7.49
N THR A 197 -37.13 14.47 7.87
CA THR A 197 -37.96 13.68 6.96
C THR A 197 -39.25 13.31 7.67
N GLU A 198 -40.21 14.23 7.77
CA GLU A 198 -41.63 13.85 7.95
C GLU A 198 -42.61 14.99 7.62
N HIS A 199 -42.50 15.62 6.45
CA HIS A 199 -43.68 16.21 5.81
C HIS A 199 -43.43 16.53 4.34
N LEU A 200 -43.37 15.50 3.49
CA LEU A 200 -43.91 15.59 2.12
C LEU A 200 -44.36 14.19 1.71
N VAL A 201 -45.66 13.99 1.92
CA VAL A 201 -46.64 13.20 1.16
C VAL A 201 -46.09 12.30 0.06
N GLU A 202 -46.49 11.03 0.12
CA GLU A 202 -46.44 10.06 -0.98
C GLU A 202 -46.95 10.69 -2.28
N ILE A 203 -46.03 10.98 -3.20
CA ILE A 203 -46.36 11.17 -4.61
C ILE A 203 -45.50 10.15 -5.36
N GLU A 204 -46.13 9.04 -5.72
CA GLU A 204 -45.59 8.11 -6.71
C GLU A 204 -45.32 8.85 -8.04
N THR A 205 -44.28 8.39 -8.72
CA THR A 205 -43.91 8.56 -10.14
C THR A 205 -42.91 9.70 -10.49
N GLU A 206 -41.74 9.25 -10.97
CA GLU A 206 -40.72 9.92 -11.82
C GLU A 206 -40.07 11.26 -11.39
N ILE A 207 -40.59 11.96 -10.38
CA ILE A 207 -40.06 13.28 -9.96
C ILE A 207 -39.00 13.13 -8.84
N GLY A 208 -39.11 12.11 -7.98
CA GLY A 208 -38.15 11.86 -6.88
C GLY A 208 -36.73 11.59 -7.36
N ASP A 209 -36.57 10.74 -8.37
CA ASP A 209 -35.25 10.43 -8.96
C ASP A 209 -34.67 11.65 -9.68
N ASN A 210 -35.50 12.47 -10.31
CA ASN A 210 -35.09 13.73 -10.96
C ASN A 210 -34.67 14.81 -9.95
N LEU A 211 -35.26 14.84 -8.75
CA LEU A 211 -34.93 15.82 -7.73
C LEU A 211 -33.59 15.49 -7.05
N ASP A 212 -33.33 14.22 -6.74
CA ASP A 212 -32.04 13.78 -6.20
C ASP A 212 -30.90 13.89 -7.23
N GLU A 213 -31.20 13.69 -8.52
CA GLU A 213 -30.25 13.91 -9.62
C GLU A 213 -30.00 15.41 -9.88
N ALA A 214 -31.02 16.26 -9.77
CA ALA A 214 -30.90 17.72 -9.88
C ALA A 214 -30.19 18.37 -8.67
N ILE A 215 -30.41 17.85 -7.45
CA ILE A 215 -29.69 18.27 -6.23
C ILE A 215 -28.21 17.86 -6.34
N ASN A 216 -27.90 16.67 -6.85
CA ASN A 216 -26.52 16.26 -7.16
C ASN A 216 -25.89 17.08 -8.30
N GLU A 217 -26.65 17.51 -9.31
CA GLU A 217 -26.18 18.41 -10.39
C GLU A 217 -25.87 19.83 -9.90
N LEU A 218 -26.55 20.32 -8.85
CA LEU A 218 -26.37 21.67 -8.28
C LEU A 218 -25.29 21.75 -7.19
N GLU A 219 -25.02 20.66 -6.45
CA GLU A 219 -24.03 20.62 -5.36
C GLU A 219 -22.65 20.06 -5.78
N SER A 220 -22.52 19.43 -6.96
CA SER A 220 -21.27 18.82 -7.41
C SER A 220 -20.34 19.81 -8.12
N GLU A 221 -19.11 19.98 -7.60
CA GLU A 221 -18.01 20.69 -8.28
C GLU A 221 -17.63 20.07 -9.65
N PHE A 222 -18.10 18.85 -9.93
CA PHE A 222 -17.74 18.06 -11.11
C PHE A 222 -18.96 17.66 -11.95
N LEU A 223 -18.80 17.66 -13.27
CA LEU A 223 -19.84 17.19 -14.20
C LEU A 223 -20.26 15.74 -13.89
N PRO A 224 -21.54 15.37 -14.12
CA PRO A 224 -22.00 13.99 -14.03
C PRO A 224 -21.12 13.05 -14.85
N PHE A 225 -20.91 11.83 -14.33
CA PHE A 225 -19.98 10.86 -14.92
C PHE A 225 -20.15 10.68 -16.42
N GLU A 226 -21.39 10.59 -16.90
CA GLU A 226 -21.70 10.37 -18.32
C GLU A 226 -21.30 11.56 -19.19
N LYS A 227 -21.67 12.78 -18.79
CA LYS A 227 -21.32 14.02 -19.49
C LYS A 227 -19.80 14.24 -19.49
N ALA A 228 -19.15 13.98 -18.35
CA ALA A 228 -17.70 14.11 -18.23
C ALA A 228 -16.95 13.06 -19.07
N ARG A 229 -17.44 11.81 -19.10
CA ARG A 229 -16.90 10.73 -19.91
C ARG A 229 -17.04 11.00 -21.41
N GLU A 230 -18.19 11.52 -21.84
CA GLU A 230 -18.39 11.91 -23.25
C GLU A 230 -17.42 13.01 -23.67
N TYR A 231 -17.25 14.04 -22.82
CA TYR A 231 -16.27 15.10 -23.06
C TYR A 231 -14.85 14.54 -23.19
N VAL A 232 -14.41 13.69 -22.26
CA VAL A 232 -13.06 13.12 -22.29
C VAL A 232 -12.84 12.22 -23.50
N ARG A 233 -13.86 11.47 -23.95
CA ARG A 233 -13.78 10.65 -25.16
C ARG A 233 -13.62 11.50 -26.43
N LYS A 234 -14.22 12.69 -26.49
CA LYS A 234 -14.03 13.64 -27.60
C LYS A 234 -12.59 14.15 -27.75
N LEU A 235 -11.79 14.08 -26.69
CA LEU A 235 -10.37 14.47 -26.73
C LEU A 235 -9.48 13.45 -27.47
N GLY A 236 -9.96 12.21 -27.68
CA GLY A 236 -9.23 11.19 -28.44
C GLY A 236 -7.91 10.71 -27.82
N LEU A 237 -7.76 10.86 -26.50
CA LEU A 237 -6.53 10.49 -25.77
C LEU A 237 -6.33 8.97 -25.74
N LYS A 238 -5.10 8.51 -25.98
CA LYS A 238 -4.80 7.09 -26.23
C LYS A 238 -4.41 6.30 -24.97
N GLY A 239 -4.29 6.96 -23.82
CA GLY A 239 -4.01 6.26 -22.58
C GLY A 239 -3.73 7.16 -21.37
N GLN A 240 -3.51 6.50 -20.23
CA GLN A 240 -3.35 7.14 -18.91
C GLN A 240 -2.28 8.23 -18.86
N LYS A 241 -1.16 8.04 -19.59
CA LYS A 241 -0.05 9.00 -19.60
C LYS A 241 -0.45 10.32 -20.27
N GLU A 242 -1.20 10.24 -21.36
CA GLU A 242 -1.74 11.40 -22.08
C GLU A 242 -2.84 12.06 -21.26
N TRP A 243 -3.70 11.27 -20.61
CA TRP A 243 -4.70 11.80 -19.67
C TRP A 243 -4.08 12.65 -18.57
N PHE A 244 -3.05 12.17 -17.88
CA PHE A 244 -2.43 12.96 -16.81
C PHE A 244 -1.65 14.17 -17.31
N ALA A 245 -1.08 14.11 -18.52
CA ALA A 245 -0.46 15.27 -19.14
C ALA A 245 -1.52 16.35 -19.45
N TYR A 246 -2.62 15.96 -20.07
CA TYR A 246 -3.77 16.84 -20.34
C TYR A 246 -4.38 17.40 -19.05
N ALA A 247 -4.62 16.55 -18.05
CA ALA A 247 -5.26 16.93 -16.80
C ALA A 247 -4.43 17.90 -15.94
N LYS A 248 -3.10 17.93 -16.16
CA LYS A 248 -2.16 18.86 -15.52
C LYS A 248 -1.99 20.17 -16.33
N SER A 249 -2.44 20.19 -17.58
CA SER A 249 -2.44 21.41 -18.40
C SER A 249 -3.54 22.38 -17.96
N ASN A 250 -3.48 23.62 -18.44
CA ASN A 250 -4.52 24.63 -18.24
C ASN A 250 -5.75 24.42 -19.16
N GLU A 251 -5.72 23.39 -20.03
CA GLU A 251 -6.80 23.13 -21.01
C GLU A 251 -7.94 22.28 -20.42
N ARG A 252 -7.71 21.59 -19.30
CA ARG A 252 -8.74 20.80 -18.63
C ARG A 252 -9.75 21.72 -17.92
N PRO A 253 -11.05 21.61 -18.22
CA PRO A 253 -12.09 22.34 -17.50
C PRO A 253 -12.07 22.03 -15.99
N PRO A 254 -12.30 23.02 -15.12
CA PRO A 254 -12.25 22.83 -13.67
C PRO A 254 -13.28 21.80 -13.16
N ASN A 255 -14.42 21.68 -13.86
CA ASN A 255 -15.49 20.74 -13.58
C ASN A 255 -15.27 19.31 -14.13
N ILE A 256 -14.11 19.03 -14.73
CA ILE A 256 -13.69 17.66 -15.09
C ILE A 256 -12.61 17.24 -14.10
N PRO A 257 -12.79 16.18 -13.30
CA PRO A 257 -11.81 15.83 -12.29
C PRO A 257 -10.52 15.28 -12.90
N SER A 258 -9.36 15.67 -12.35
CA SER A 258 -8.06 15.10 -12.76
C SER A 258 -7.90 13.62 -12.38
N SER A 259 -8.58 13.22 -11.31
CA SER A 259 -8.58 11.86 -10.74
C SER A 259 -10.02 11.32 -10.70
N PRO A 260 -10.59 10.93 -11.85
CA PRO A 260 -12.00 10.52 -11.97
C PRO A 260 -12.38 9.32 -11.09
N TYR A 261 -11.44 8.42 -10.80
CA TYR A 261 -11.64 7.27 -9.91
C TYR A 261 -11.92 7.62 -8.44
N ASN A 262 -11.64 8.86 -8.01
CA ASN A 262 -11.97 9.34 -6.66
C ASN A 262 -13.32 10.06 -6.60
N ILE A 263 -13.90 10.39 -7.75
CA ILE A 263 -15.09 11.25 -7.85
C ILE A 263 -16.30 10.44 -8.31
N TYR A 264 -16.10 9.51 -9.24
CA TYR A 264 -17.21 8.77 -9.84
C TYR A 264 -17.27 7.35 -9.30
N GLU A 265 -18.38 7.00 -8.65
CA GLU A 265 -18.65 5.62 -8.22
C GLU A 265 -18.81 4.67 -9.41
N LYS A 266 -19.34 5.16 -10.54
CA LYS A 266 -19.49 4.43 -11.82
C LYS A 266 -18.16 4.20 -12.57
N TRP A 267 -17.02 4.50 -11.95
CA TRP A 267 -15.70 4.36 -12.56
C TRP A 267 -15.35 2.89 -12.88
N ALA A 268 -15.27 2.56 -14.17
CA ALA A 268 -14.91 1.22 -14.65
C ALA A 268 -13.43 1.08 -15.08
N GLY A 269 -12.61 2.12 -14.84
CA GLY A 269 -11.20 2.13 -15.19
C GLY A 269 -10.84 3.14 -16.28
N MET A 270 -9.54 3.40 -16.42
CA MET A 270 -9.02 4.39 -17.36
C MET A 270 -9.41 4.10 -18.81
N PRO A 271 -9.49 2.83 -19.25
CA PRO A 271 -9.88 2.56 -20.63
C PRO A 271 -11.35 2.85 -20.92
N ASP A 272 -12.27 2.59 -19.99
CA ASP A 272 -13.67 3.05 -20.11
C ASP A 272 -13.76 4.58 -20.19
N TRP A 273 -13.04 5.27 -19.29
CA TRP A 273 -13.03 6.72 -19.21
C TRP A 273 -12.53 7.41 -20.47
N LEU A 274 -11.42 6.92 -21.03
CA LEU A 274 -10.82 7.47 -22.24
C LEU A 274 -11.47 6.93 -23.52
N GLY A 275 -12.37 5.94 -23.41
CA GLY A 275 -12.89 5.22 -24.58
C GLY A 275 -11.81 4.41 -25.33
N THR A 276 -10.76 3.98 -24.61
CA THR A 276 -9.67 3.17 -25.17
C THR A 276 -9.90 1.70 -24.87
N THR A 277 -9.49 0.81 -25.78
CA THR A 277 -9.74 -0.64 -25.66
C THR A 277 -8.61 -1.41 -24.97
N ARG A 278 -7.66 -0.70 -24.32
CA ARG A 278 -6.41 -1.30 -23.81
C ARG A 278 -6.40 -1.39 -22.27
N ILE A 279 -7.04 -2.43 -21.74
CA ILE A 279 -6.93 -2.84 -20.33
C ILE A 279 -5.92 -4.01 -20.24
N ARG A 280 -4.91 -3.90 -19.38
CA ARG A 280 -4.16 -5.08 -18.91
C ARG A 280 -5.00 -5.72 -17.82
N GLU A 281 -5.72 -6.79 -18.15
CA GLU A 281 -6.58 -7.51 -17.20
C GLU A 281 -5.80 -8.41 -16.26
N THR A 282 -6.17 -8.37 -14.99
CA THR A 282 -5.74 -9.32 -13.96
C THR A 282 -6.78 -10.41 -13.67
N ARG A 283 -7.92 -10.44 -14.38
CA ARG A 283 -8.89 -11.58 -14.38
C ARG A 283 -9.56 -11.69 -15.75
N PHE A 284 -9.32 -12.80 -16.45
CA PHE A 284 -10.04 -13.14 -17.69
C PHE A 284 -11.40 -13.75 -17.35
N VAL A 285 -12.39 -13.60 -18.24
CA VAL A 285 -13.70 -14.27 -18.08
C VAL A 285 -13.52 -15.80 -18.14
N SER A 286 -14.52 -16.55 -17.66
CA SER A 286 -14.43 -18.02 -17.64
C SER A 286 -14.21 -18.58 -19.04
N PHE A 287 -13.57 -19.76 -19.15
CA PHE A 287 -13.32 -20.38 -20.45
C PHE A 287 -14.62 -20.56 -21.26
N LYS A 288 -15.71 -20.97 -20.59
CA LYS A 288 -17.03 -21.17 -21.20
C LYS A 288 -17.55 -19.89 -21.86
N GLU A 289 -17.53 -18.77 -21.15
CA GLU A 289 -17.99 -17.47 -21.67
C GLU A 289 -17.07 -16.96 -22.78
N ALA A 290 -15.75 -17.10 -22.59
CA ALA A 290 -14.77 -16.63 -23.56
C ALA A 290 -14.83 -17.42 -24.86
N ARG A 291 -15.07 -18.74 -24.78
CA ARG A 291 -15.25 -19.64 -25.93
C ARG A 291 -16.57 -19.37 -26.64
N ALA A 292 -17.66 -19.11 -25.92
CA ALA A 292 -18.94 -18.72 -26.53
C ALA A 292 -18.79 -17.42 -27.35
N TYR A 293 -18.09 -16.44 -26.79
CA TYR A 293 -17.75 -15.21 -27.50
C TYR A 293 -16.87 -15.50 -28.74
N ALA A 294 -15.81 -16.27 -28.59
CA ALA A 294 -14.91 -16.59 -29.70
C ALA A 294 -15.62 -17.29 -30.87
N ARG A 295 -16.55 -18.20 -30.57
CA ARG A 295 -17.40 -18.87 -31.56
C ARG A 295 -18.38 -17.93 -32.24
N SER A 296 -18.91 -16.93 -31.54
CA SER A 296 -19.82 -15.94 -32.12
C SER A 296 -19.18 -15.09 -33.24
N LEU A 297 -17.85 -15.01 -33.26
CA LEU A 297 -17.10 -14.26 -34.27
C LEU A 297 -16.90 -15.03 -35.58
N ASN A 298 -17.17 -16.35 -35.60
CA ASN A 298 -17.07 -17.23 -36.76
C ASN A 298 -15.73 -17.12 -37.52
N LEU A 299 -14.62 -17.05 -36.79
CA LEU A 299 -13.27 -16.89 -37.34
C LEU A 299 -12.69 -18.25 -37.74
N GLY A 300 -12.09 -18.36 -38.93
CA GLY A 300 -11.62 -19.60 -39.54
C GLY A 300 -10.35 -20.21 -38.93
N GLY A 301 -9.62 -19.46 -38.09
CA GLY A 301 -8.42 -19.98 -37.45
C GLY A 301 -7.63 -18.96 -36.62
N GLN A 302 -6.52 -19.41 -36.05
CA GLN A 302 -5.65 -18.60 -35.19
C GLN A 302 -5.23 -17.27 -35.84
N ARG A 303 -4.90 -17.28 -37.15
CA ARG A 303 -4.44 -16.06 -37.85
C ARG A 303 -5.53 -14.97 -37.85
N GLU A 304 -6.77 -15.36 -38.12
CA GLU A 304 -7.91 -14.44 -38.11
C GLU A 304 -8.23 -13.97 -36.69
N TRP A 305 -8.06 -14.82 -35.69
CA TRP A 305 -8.13 -14.40 -34.28
C TRP A 305 -7.09 -13.33 -33.96
N GLU A 306 -5.83 -13.52 -34.35
CA GLU A 306 -4.78 -12.53 -34.10
C GLU A 306 -5.03 -11.20 -34.81
N GLU A 307 -5.53 -11.23 -36.05
CA GLU A 307 -5.94 -10.04 -36.80
C GLU A 307 -7.14 -9.34 -36.14
N PHE A 308 -8.14 -10.11 -35.69
CA PHE A 308 -9.28 -9.59 -34.93
C PHE A 308 -8.83 -8.91 -33.63
N VAL A 309 -7.93 -9.52 -32.87
CA VAL A 309 -7.41 -8.90 -31.64
C VAL A 309 -6.62 -7.61 -31.94
N LYS A 310 -5.83 -7.59 -33.01
CA LYS A 310 -5.09 -6.39 -33.45
C LYS A 310 -6.02 -5.26 -33.89
N SER A 311 -7.20 -5.58 -34.40
CA SER A 311 -8.21 -4.57 -34.80
C SER A 311 -8.77 -3.76 -33.62
N GLY A 312 -8.55 -4.21 -32.38
CA GLY A 312 -9.03 -3.53 -31.17
C GLY A 312 -10.51 -3.76 -30.86
N LYS A 313 -11.22 -4.58 -31.65
CA LYS A 313 -12.65 -4.91 -31.46
C LYS A 313 -12.92 -6.01 -30.42
N LYS A 314 -11.87 -6.60 -29.85
CA LYS A 314 -11.96 -7.67 -28.83
C LYS A 314 -12.59 -7.11 -27.55
N LEU A 315 -13.62 -7.78 -27.04
CA LEU A 315 -14.27 -7.44 -25.77
C LEU A 315 -13.28 -7.53 -24.59
N THR A 316 -13.43 -6.60 -23.65
CA THR A 316 -12.77 -6.62 -22.34
C THR A 316 -13.10 -7.91 -21.60
N GLY A 317 -12.10 -8.62 -21.08
CA GLY A 317 -12.22 -9.89 -20.37
C GLY A 317 -11.73 -11.09 -21.19
N ILE A 318 -11.63 -10.94 -22.52
CA ILE A 318 -11.27 -12.01 -23.44
C ILE A 318 -9.75 -12.06 -23.60
N PRO A 319 -9.10 -13.21 -23.35
CA PRO A 319 -7.66 -13.30 -23.48
C PRO A 319 -7.19 -13.18 -24.92
N THR A 320 -6.10 -12.45 -25.14
CA THR A 320 -5.42 -12.42 -26.44
C THR A 320 -4.81 -13.77 -26.77
N ARG A 321 -4.34 -14.49 -25.75
CA ARG A 321 -3.67 -15.79 -25.85
C ARG A 321 -4.44 -16.84 -25.03
N PRO A 322 -5.62 -17.27 -25.48
CA PRO A 322 -6.46 -18.19 -24.73
C PRO A 322 -5.73 -19.51 -24.43
N GLU A 323 -4.81 -19.93 -25.30
CA GLU A 323 -3.96 -21.12 -25.13
C GLU A 323 -3.05 -21.06 -23.90
N LYS A 324 -2.67 -19.85 -23.48
CA LYS A 324 -1.86 -19.63 -22.27
C LYS A 324 -2.72 -19.32 -21.07
N THR A 325 -3.80 -18.56 -21.27
CA THR A 325 -4.70 -18.13 -20.21
C THR A 325 -5.42 -19.31 -19.56
N TYR A 326 -5.94 -20.24 -20.36
CA TYR A 326 -6.74 -21.36 -19.88
C TYR A 326 -5.95 -22.68 -19.81
N ALA A 327 -4.63 -22.64 -20.01
CA ALA A 327 -3.77 -23.83 -19.91
C ALA A 327 -3.91 -24.55 -18.56
N LYS A 328 -4.08 -23.79 -17.47
CA LYS A 328 -4.16 -24.33 -16.10
C LYS A 328 -5.55 -24.85 -15.73
N THR A 329 -6.60 -24.45 -16.45
CA THR A 329 -7.96 -24.95 -16.16
C THR A 329 -8.21 -26.31 -16.80
N LEU A 330 -7.28 -26.78 -17.65
CA LEU A 330 -7.44 -27.98 -18.48
C LEU A 330 -8.66 -27.93 -19.40
N GLU A 331 -9.27 -26.75 -19.60
CA GLU A 331 -10.43 -26.60 -20.50
C GLU A 331 -9.99 -26.27 -21.93
N TRP A 332 -8.80 -25.68 -22.08
CA TRP A 332 -8.24 -25.39 -23.38
C TRP A 332 -7.72 -26.66 -24.07
N THR A 333 -8.25 -26.95 -25.26
CA THR A 333 -7.77 -28.06 -26.10
C THR A 333 -6.95 -27.54 -27.28
N ASN A 334 -7.58 -26.83 -28.22
CA ASN A 334 -6.94 -26.28 -29.41
C ASN A 334 -7.79 -25.18 -30.06
N TRP A 335 -7.23 -24.52 -31.07
CA TRP A 335 -7.88 -23.43 -31.80
C TRP A 335 -9.18 -23.82 -32.51
N TYR A 336 -9.35 -25.09 -32.91
CA TYR A 336 -10.57 -25.55 -33.55
C TYR A 336 -11.73 -25.58 -32.55
N ASP A 337 -11.50 -26.10 -31.35
CA ASP A 337 -12.50 -26.07 -30.28
C ASP A 337 -12.84 -24.64 -29.86
N TRP A 338 -11.81 -23.81 -29.65
CA TRP A 338 -11.97 -22.42 -29.23
C TRP A 338 -12.81 -21.61 -30.21
N LEU A 339 -12.56 -21.74 -31.51
CA LEU A 339 -13.26 -21.00 -32.56
C LEU A 339 -14.52 -21.68 -33.07
N GLY A 340 -14.74 -22.95 -32.70
CA GLY A 340 -15.90 -23.74 -33.17
C GLY A 340 -15.74 -24.29 -34.59
N ASN A 341 -14.51 -24.38 -35.09
CA ASN A 341 -14.23 -24.89 -36.43
C ASN A 341 -14.09 -26.42 -36.43
N THR A 342 -14.57 -27.07 -37.48
CA THR A 342 -14.32 -28.51 -37.72
C THR A 342 -13.34 -28.67 -38.87
N ARG A 343 -12.31 -29.51 -38.71
CA ARG A 343 -11.40 -29.84 -39.81
C ARG A 343 -12.14 -30.80 -40.75
N GLY A 344 -12.35 -30.38 -42.00
CA GLY A 344 -13.07 -31.19 -43.00
C GLY A 344 -12.54 -32.63 -43.12
N LYS A 345 -13.47 -33.57 -43.39
CA LYS A 345 -13.33 -35.02 -43.68
C LYS A 345 -12.33 -35.88 -42.88
N SER A 346 -11.72 -35.38 -41.80
CA SER A 346 -10.93 -36.18 -40.85
C SER A 346 -11.53 -36.24 -39.44
N GLY A 347 -12.85 -35.95 -39.33
CA GLY A 347 -13.55 -35.65 -38.07
C GLY A 347 -13.51 -36.78 -37.03
N GLN A 348 -13.61 -38.04 -37.45
CA GLN A 348 -13.63 -39.18 -36.54
C GLN A 348 -12.28 -39.37 -35.81
N GLY A 349 -11.15 -39.35 -36.53
CA GLY A 349 -9.83 -39.50 -35.92
C GLY A 349 -9.42 -38.35 -34.99
N ALA A 350 -9.93 -37.14 -35.24
CA ALA A 350 -9.70 -35.99 -34.37
C ALA A 350 -10.61 -35.98 -33.14
N ALA A 351 -11.88 -36.39 -33.28
CA ALA A 351 -12.77 -36.62 -32.14
C ALA A 351 -12.23 -37.74 -31.24
N PHE A 352 -11.78 -38.85 -31.84
CA PHE A 352 -11.15 -39.97 -31.17
C PHE A 352 -9.94 -39.57 -30.31
N ARG A 353 -9.00 -38.82 -30.89
CA ARG A 353 -7.83 -38.31 -30.14
C ARG A 353 -8.21 -37.32 -29.04
N ARG A 354 -9.24 -36.48 -29.27
CA ARG A 354 -9.76 -35.54 -28.27
C ARG A 354 -10.39 -36.26 -27.09
N ILE A 355 -11.22 -37.27 -27.34
CA ILE A 355 -11.84 -38.11 -26.30
C ILE A 355 -10.78 -38.80 -25.46
N LYS A 356 -9.77 -39.44 -26.09
CA LYS A 356 -8.66 -40.08 -25.36
C LYS A 356 -7.83 -39.11 -24.53
N SER A 357 -7.45 -37.97 -25.08
CA SER A 357 -6.69 -36.94 -24.35
C SER A 357 -7.49 -36.41 -23.16
N ARG A 358 -8.78 -36.14 -23.37
CA ARG A 358 -9.67 -35.60 -22.34
C ARG A 358 -9.92 -36.60 -21.22
N PHE A 359 -10.04 -37.88 -21.56
CA PHE A 359 -10.12 -38.96 -20.58
C PHE A 359 -8.88 -39.00 -19.69
N GLN A 360 -7.67 -38.97 -20.27
CA GLN A 360 -6.40 -38.97 -19.52
C GLN A 360 -6.27 -37.76 -18.60
N GLU A 361 -6.69 -36.58 -19.05
CA GLU A 361 -6.68 -35.37 -18.22
C GLU A 361 -7.62 -35.47 -17.02
N LEU A 362 -8.84 -36.00 -17.22
CA LEU A 362 -9.82 -36.12 -16.15
C LEU A 362 -9.46 -37.25 -15.18
N GLU A 363 -8.80 -38.30 -15.66
CA GLU A 363 -8.21 -39.37 -14.85
C GLU A 363 -7.05 -38.84 -13.97
N HIS A 364 -6.17 -38.00 -14.53
CA HIS A 364 -5.12 -37.31 -13.77
C HIS A 364 -5.66 -36.33 -12.72
N ALA A 365 -6.87 -35.81 -12.91
CA ALA A 365 -7.55 -34.92 -11.96
C ALA A 365 -8.38 -35.68 -10.90
N GLU A 366 -8.14 -36.98 -10.71
CA GLU A 366 -8.76 -37.85 -9.70
C GLU A 366 -10.31 -37.90 -9.76
N ASN A 367 -10.91 -37.68 -10.94
CA ASN A 367 -12.36 -37.80 -11.11
C ASN A 367 -12.76 -39.29 -11.16
N SER A 368 -13.95 -39.62 -10.65
CA SER A 368 -14.50 -40.96 -10.80
C SER A 368 -14.84 -41.28 -12.26
N LEU A 369 -14.74 -42.54 -12.68
CA LEU A 369 -15.06 -42.94 -14.07
C LEU A 369 -16.47 -42.50 -14.51
N GLU A 370 -17.42 -42.47 -13.60
CA GLU A 370 -18.79 -42.03 -13.86
C GLU A 370 -18.87 -40.52 -14.14
N GLU A 371 -18.13 -39.70 -13.38
CA GLU A 371 -18.00 -38.26 -13.63
C GLU A 371 -17.26 -37.96 -14.92
N ILE A 372 -16.21 -38.73 -15.24
CA ILE A 372 -15.47 -38.62 -16.50
C ILE A 372 -16.40 -38.89 -17.68
N MET A 373 -17.14 -39.99 -17.65
CA MET A 373 -18.07 -40.35 -18.71
C MET A 373 -19.20 -39.33 -18.87
N LYS A 374 -19.74 -38.81 -17.77
CA LYS A 374 -20.73 -37.73 -17.81
C LYS A 374 -20.17 -36.47 -18.48
N LYS A 375 -18.97 -36.03 -18.09
CA LYS A 375 -18.30 -34.86 -18.68
C LYS A 375 -18.02 -35.06 -20.17
N LEU A 376 -17.54 -36.25 -20.58
CA LEU A 376 -17.30 -36.55 -21.98
C LEU A 376 -18.60 -36.57 -22.80
N SER A 377 -19.69 -37.13 -22.26
CA SER A 377 -21.00 -37.11 -22.94
C SER A 377 -21.58 -35.69 -23.05
N GLU A 378 -21.32 -34.81 -22.09
CA GLU A 378 -21.69 -33.39 -22.16
C GLU A 378 -20.81 -32.60 -23.16
N GLU A 379 -19.51 -32.93 -23.24
CA GLU A 379 -18.54 -32.26 -24.10
C GLU A 379 -18.62 -32.71 -25.57
N PHE A 380 -19.07 -33.95 -25.83
CA PHE A 380 -19.23 -34.56 -27.16
C PHE A 380 -20.67 -35.07 -27.38
N PRO A 381 -21.69 -34.19 -27.36
CA PRO A 381 -23.10 -34.58 -27.46
C PRO A 381 -23.46 -35.25 -28.80
N GLU A 382 -22.60 -35.10 -29.81
CA GLU A 382 -22.75 -35.75 -31.12
C GLU A 382 -22.40 -37.24 -31.15
N LEU A 383 -21.82 -37.78 -30.07
CA LEU A 383 -21.46 -39.19 -29.96
C LEU A 383 -22.21 -39.86 -28.79
N PRO A 384 -22.87 -41.02 -29.02
CA PRO A 384 -23.48 -41.75 -27.93
C PRO A 384 -22.40 -42.29 -26.97
N GLU A 385 -22.73 -42.37 -25.67
CA GLU A 385 -21.78 -42.81 -24.64
C GLU A 385 -21.14 -44.18 -24.96
N SER A 386 -21.89 -45.08 -25.61
CA SER A 386 -21.40 -46.38 -26.07
C SER A 386 -20.23 -46.26 -27.07
N GLU A 387 -20.27 -45.27 -27.95
CA GLU A 387 -19.21 -45.00 -28.93
C GLU A 387 -17.99 -44.36 -28.25
N ILE A 388 -18.20 -43.44 -27.31
CA ILE A 388 -17.13 -42.88 -26.45
C ILE A 388 -16.40 -44.00 -25.69
N ARG A 389 -17.14 -44.95 -25.11
CA ARG A 389 -16.55 -46.12 -24.42
C ARG A 389 -15.78 -47.04 -25.38
N SER A 390 -16.23 -47.18 -26.62
CA SER A 390 -15.50 -47.95 -27.65
C SER A 390 -14.18 -47.29 -28.00
N ILE A 391 -14.19 -45.96 -28.18
CA ILE A 391 -13.01 -45.13 -28.48
C ILE A 391 -11.94 -45.23 -27.39
N LEU A 392 -12.32 -45.32 -26.12
CA LEU A 392 -11.40 -45.43 -25.00
C LEU A 392 -10.80 -46.83 -24.81
N LYS A 393 -11.41 -47.87 -25.40
CA LYS A 393 -10.95 -49.27 -25.31
C LYS A 393 -10.01 -49.67 -26.45
N SER A 394 -10.23 -49.13 -27.65
CA SER A 394 -9.23 -49.10 -28.74
C SER A 394 -8.08 -48.20 -28.38
#